data_AF-A0A9D8TQI6-F1
#
_entry.id   AF-A0A9D8TQI6-F1
#
_cell.length_a   1.000
_cell.length_b   1.000
_cell.length_c   1.000
_cell.angle_alpha   90.00
_cell.angle_beta   90.00
_cell.angle_gamma   90.00
#
_symmetry.space_group_name_H-M   'P 1'
#
loop_
_entity.id
_entity.type
_entity.pdbx_description
1 polymer ?
#
loop_
_entity_poly.entity_id
_entity_poly.type
_entity_poly.pdbx_seq_one_letter_code
_entity_poly.pdbx_strand_id
1 'polypeptide(L)'
;IDNDITSTDLSIGFDTAMNTVIEMVDRLRDTCESHARCNVVEVMGRDAGDIALRSGIASGATAVAIPEIKFDADGTIEKIKRSKALGKRNFIVIVSEGCGHEFGPSFTERVERETGVESRFARLAHVVRGGTPTLEDRLLSSMMGVFAVEQLLEGKSNIVICSRAGKIVSTEIRYALVLDRMYKGKLQPGDLDPFTAEQVDEMKRFCEKKRADLVSLYEKVDLLGL
;
A
#
# COMPACT_ATOMS: atom_id res chain seq x y z
N ILE A 1 -3.37 9.26 3.07
CA ILE A 1 -2.12 8.59 2.64
C ILE A 1 -2.36 7.13 2.27
N ASP A 2 -3.32 6.42 2.86
CA ASP A 2 -3.46 4.95 2.74
C ASP A 2 -3.87 4.42 1.35
N ASN A 3 -4.17 5.32 0.39
CA ASN A 3 -4.69 5.00 -0.94
C ASN A 3 -5.97 4.15 -0.94
N ASP A 4 -6.80 4.29 0.09
CA ASP A 4 -7.93 3.40 0.39
C ASP A 4 -9.25 3.83 -0.24
N ILE A 5 -9.26 4.78 -1.19
CA ILE A 5 -10.47 5.19 -1.91
C ILE A 5 -10.51 4.44 -3.23
N THR A 6 -11.47 3.54 -3.38
CA THR A 6 -11.52 2.64 -4.54
C THR A 6 -11.65 3.39 -5.86
N SER A 7 -12.41 4.49 -5.91
CA SER A 7 -12.68 5.27 -7.12
C SER A 7 -11.50 6.07 -7.68
N THR A 8 -10.37 6.15 -6.97
CA THR A 8 -9.14 6.82 -7.41
C THR A 8 -7.98 5.83 -7.43
N ASP A 9 -7.07 6.02 -8.38
CA ASP A 9 -5.84 5.24 -8.47
C ASP A 9 -4.78 5.75 -7.48
N LEU A 10 -4.77 7.07 -7.26
CA LEU A 10 -3.88 7.77 -6.35
C LEU A 10 -4.66 8.74 -5.47
N SER A 11 -4.47 8.64 -4.16
CA SER A 11 -4.91 9.60 -3.16
C SER A 11 -3.81 10.63 -2.89
N ILE A 12 -4.19 11.90 -2.70
CA ILE A 12 -3.24 12.96 -2.32
C ILE A 12 -2.53 12.56 -1.01
N GLY A 13 -1.20 12.67 -1.03
CA GLY A 13 -0.30 12.32 0.07
C GLY A 13 0.19 10.87 0.05
N PHE A 14 -0.32 10.02 -0.84
CA PHE A 14 0.10 8.64 -0.94
C PHE A 14 1.55 8.52 -1.43
N ASP A 15 1.91 9.26 -2.48
CA ASP A 15 3.26 9.24 -3.02
C ASP A 15 4.28 9.78 -2.00
N THR A 16 3.93 10.85 -1.30
CA THR A 16 4.74 11.41 -0.21
C THR A 16 4.95 10.40 0.91
N ALA A 17 3.91 9.68 1.33
CA ALA A 17 4.04 8.66 2.36
C ALA A 17 4.95 7.51 1.93
N MET A 18 4.83 7.03 0.68
CA MET A 18 5.72 6.00 0.13
C MET A 18 7.17 6.47 0.10
N ASN A 19 7.44 7.71 -0.33
CA ASN A 19 8.79 8.26 -0.34
C ASN A 19 9.39 8.38 1.07
N THR A 20 8.59 8.76 2.06
CA THR A 20 9.02 8.74 3.47
C THR A 20 9.36 7.33 3.95
N VAL A 21 8.56 6.31 3.58
CA VAL A 21 8.87 4.91 3.93
C VAL A 21 10.20 4.48 3.30
N ILE A 22 10.42 4.77 2.02
CA ILE A 22 11.66 4.45 1.30
C ILE A 22 12.85 5.10 2.01
N GLU A 23 12.77 6.39 2.33
CA GLU A 23 13.85 7.11 3.04
C GLU A 23 14.18 6.46 4.39
N MET A 24 13.16 6.05 5.16
CA MET A 24 13.37 5.41 6.45
C MET A 24 13.98 4.00 6.30
N VAL A 25 13.54 3.23 5.30
CA VAL A 25 14.08 1.90 5.01
C VAL A 25 15.54 1.98 4.55
N ASP A 26 15.89 2.97 3.72
CA ASP A 26 17.27 3.19 3.27
C ASP A 26 18.19 3.56 4.43
N ARG A 27 17.73 4.43 5.35
CA ARG A 27 18.48 4.75 6.58
C ARG A 27 18.69 3.52 7.47
N LEU A 28 17.70 2.62 7.56
CA LEU A 28 17.87 1.36 8.29
C LEU A 28 18.89 0.46 7.60
N ARG A 29 18.87 0.38 6.27
CA ARG A 29 19.79 -0.42 5.45
C ARG A 29 21.25 0.02 5.65
N ASP A 30 21.54 1.32 5.72
CA ASP A 30 22.90 1.84 5.95
C ASP A 30 23.52 1.33 7.26
N THR A 31 22.70 1.12 8.30
CA THR A 31 23.17 0.58 9.59
C THR A 31 23.38 -0.95 9.58
N CYS A 32 22.95 -1.63 8.51
CA CYS A 32 22.91 -3.08 8.43
C CYS A 32 24.07 -3.69 7.64
N GLU A 33 24.71 -2.94 6.73
CA GLU A 33 25.86 -3.45 5.97
C GLU A 33 27.00 -3.92 6.88
N SER A 34 27.18 -3.27 8.04
CA SER A 34 28.23 -3.60 9.01
C SER A 34 27.95 -4.86 9.85
N HIS A 35 26.69 -5.27 10.03
CA HIS A 35 26.32 -6.28 11.04
C HIS A 35 25.46 -7.46 10.55
N ALA A 36 25.11 -7.50 9.26
CA ALA A 36 24.24 -8.51 8.68
C ALA A 36 22.92 -8.71 9.46
N ARG A 37 21.94 -7.85 9.20
CA ARG A 37 20.71 -7.71 10.00
C ARG A 37 19.45 -7.89 9.18
N CYS A 38 18.36 -8.23 9.87
CA CYS A 38 17.00 -8.16 9.33
C CYS A 38 16.23 -7.03 10.04
N ASN A 39 15.58 -6.15 9.27
CA ASN A 39 14.61 -5.20 9.83
C ASN A 39 13.21 -5.60 9.40
N VAL A 40 12.34 -5.81 10.38
CA VAL A 40 10.90 -5.90 10.17
C VAL A 40 10.32 -4.50 10.39
N VAL A 41 9.82 -3.88 9.32
CA VAL A 41 9.39 -2.49 9.29
C VAL A 41 7.87 -2.43 9.17
N GLU A 42 7.20 -1.98 10.22
CA GLU A 42 5.75 -1.76 10.23
C GLU A 42 5.41 -0.37 9.69
N VAL A 43 4.55 -0.34 8.66
CA VAL A 43 4.09 0.88 7.98
C VAL A 43 2.59 1.05 8.11
N MET A 44 2.11 2.30 7.98
CA MET A 44 0.68 2.59 7.99
C MET A 44 -0.04 2.02 6.75
N GLY A 45 -1.35 1.97 6.84
CA GLY A 45 -2.22 1.57 5.74
C GLY A 45 -3.61 1.12 6.19
N ARG A 46 -3.84 0.99 7.50
CA ARG A 46 -5.06 0.45 8.10
C ARG A 46 -5.52 -0.84 7.40
N ASP A 47 -6.56 -0.77 6.57
CA ASP A 47 -7.15 -1.92 5.88
C ASP A 47 -6.58 -2.09 4.45
N ALA A 48 -5.56 -1.30 4.09
CA ALA A 48 -4.94 -1.26 2.76
C ALA A 48 -3.42 -1.53 2.84
N GLY A 49 -2.93 -2.36 1.92
CA GLY A 49 -1.54 -2.76 1.81
C GLY A 49 -0.71 -1.95 0.82
N ASP A 50 -1.32 -1.00 0.11
CA ASP A 50 -0.72 -0.27 -1.01
C ASP A 50 0.61 0.41 -0.64
N ILE A 51 0.70 1.03 0.54
CA ILE A 51 1.95 1.64 1.05
C ILE A 51 3.02 0.56 1.19
N ALA A 52 2.74 -0.51 1.93
CA ALA A 52 3.68 -1.60 2.18
C ALA A 52 4.15 -2.27 0.89
N LEU A 53 3.23 -2.57 -0.03
CA LEU A 53 3.51 -3.24 -1.29
C LEU A 53 4.42 -2.41 -2.20
N ARG A 54 4.03 -1.16 -2.50
CA ARG A 54 4.76 -0.34 -3.46
C ARG A 54 6.09 0.15 -2.90
N SER A 55 6.11 0.58 -1.63
CA SER A 55 7.37 0.96 -0.99
C SER A 55 8.29 -0.24 -0.80
N GLY A 56 7.76 -1.44 -0.53
CA GLY A 56 8.55 -2.67 -0.44
C GLY A 56 9.21 -3.04 -1.77
N ILE A 57 8.47 -2.95 -2.87
CA ILE A 57 9.03 -3.13 -4.22
C ILE A 57 10.13 -2.10 -4.49
N ALA A 58 9.84 -0.82 -4.25
CA ALA A 58 10.78 0.28 -4.53
C ALA A 58 12.05 0.22 -3.66
N SER A 59 11.92 -0.20 -2.40
CA SER A 59 13.03 -0.28 -1.43
C SER A 59 13.80 -1.60 -1.52
N GLY A 60 13.40 -2.50 -2.40
CA GLY A 60 14.05 -3.79 -2.53
C GLY A 60 13.85 -4.72 -1.33
N ALA A 61 12.62 -4.80 -0.80
CA ALA A 61 12.29 -5.61 0.36
C ALA A 61 12.38 -7.11 0.06
N THR A 62 12.87 -7.89 1.03
CA THR A 62 12.94 -9.35 0.96
C THR A 62 11.54 -9.97 0.91
N ALA A 63 10.60 -9.40 1.65
CA ALA A 63 9.21 -9.82 1.68
C ALA A 63 8.31 -8.65 2.09
N VAL A 64 7.03 -8.74 1.70
CA VAL A 64 6.01 -7.76 2.08
C VAL A 64 4.77 -8.49 2.61
N ALA A 65 4.27 -8.07 3.76
CA ALA A 65 2.99 -8.49 4.32
C ALA A 65 1.94 -7.38 4.13
N ILE A 66 0.80 -7.75 3.55
CA ILE A 66 -0.36 -6.85 3.33
C ILE A 66 -1.66 -7.53 3.79
N PRO A 67 -2.71 -6.77 4.19
CA PRO A 67 -3.97 -7.35 4.65
C PRO A 67 -4.75 -8.06 3.52
N GLU A 68 -4.53 -7.70 2.26
CA GLU A 68 -5.26 -8.26 1.12
C GLU A 68 -4.84 -9.69 0.74
N ILE A 69 -3.62 -10.11 1.11
CA ILE A 69 -3.05 -11.41 0.73
C ILE A 69 -2.42 -12.05 1.98
N LYS A 70 -2.75 -13.32 2.22
CA LYS A 70 -2.20 -14.07 3.36
C LYS A 70 -0.67 -14.11 3.27
N PHE A 71 0.00 -13.61 4.30
CA PHE A 71 1.45 -13.56 4.36
C PHE A 71 2.05 -14.95 4.64
N ASP A 72 3.02 -15.36 3.81
CA ASP A 72 3.78 -16.60 4.00
C ASP A 72 5.04 -16.34 4.88
N ALA A 73 4.82 -16.38 6.19
CA ALA A 73 5.88 -16.18 7.18
C ALA A 73 6.98 -17.25 7.10
N ASP A 74 6.59 -18.51 6.84
CA ASP A 74 7.50 -19.64 6.78
C ASP A 74 8.38 -19.56 5.52
N GLY A 75 7.76 -19.31 4.37
CA GLY A 75 8.47 -19.07 3.11
C GLY A 75 9.41 -17.87 3.19
N THR A 76 9.01 -16.80 3.90
CA THR A 76 9.89 -15.64 4.15
C THR A 76 11.13 -16.01 4.96
N ILE A 77 10.98 -16.80 6.02
CA ILE A 77 12.11 -17.27 6.85
C ILE A 77 13.07 -18.13 6.02
N GLU A 78 12.55 -19.05 5.20
CA GLU A 78 13.37 -19.88 4.31
C GLU A 78 14.08 -19.04 3.23
N LYS A 79 13.40 -18.02 2.69
CA LYS A 79 14.00 -17.05 1.74
C LYS A 79 15.17 -16.30 2.38
N ILE A 80 15.04 -15.87 3.64
CA ILE A 80 16.11 -15.21 4.39
C ILE A 80 17.29 -16.18 4.60
N LYS A 81 17.04 -17.42 5.04
CA LYS A 81 18.10 -18.44 5.22
C LYS A 81 18.86 -18.70 3.93
N ARG A 82 18.15 -18.92 2.83
CA ARG A 82 18.74 -19.15 1.50
C ARG A 82 19.57 -17.96 1.05
N SER A 83 19.03 -16.75 1.17
CA SER A 83 19.71 -15.53 0.73
C SER A 83 20.95 -15.23 1.59
N LYS A 84 20.89 -15.49 2.90
CA LYS A 84 22.07 -15.45 3.80
C LYS A 84 23.16 -16.40 3.35
N ALA A 85 22.81 -17.64 2.99
CA ALA A 85 23.77 -18.63 2.48
C ALA A 85 24.41 -18.20 1.15
N LEU A 86 23.71 -17.40 0.34
CA LEU A 86 24.23 -16.77 -0.89
C LEU A 86 25.04 -15.49 -0.64
N GLY A 87 25.24 -15.09 0.63
CA GLY A 87 26.05 -13.93 1.00
C GLY A 87 25.29 -12.62 1.17
N LYS A 88 23.96 -12.60 1.03
CA LYS A 88 23.15 -11.41 1.34
C LYS A 88 23.27 -11.09 2.83
N ARG A 89 23.60 -9.83 3.15
CA ARG A 89 23.82 -9.38 4.54
C ARG A 89 22.66 -8.57 5.09
N ASN A 90 21.93 -7.84 4.26
CA ASN A 90 20.82 -7.00 4.71
C ASN A 90 19.46 -7.59 4.28
N PHE A 91 18.51 -7.66 5.20
CA PHE A 91 17.14 -8.11 4.94
C PHE A 91 16.14 -7.06 5.43
N ILE A 92 15.15 -6.76 4.60
CA ILE A 92 14.04 -5.88 4.97
C ILE A 92 12.75 -6.65 4.75
N VAL A 93 11.90 -6.72 5.75
CA VAL A 93 10.53 -7.20 5.63
C VAL A 93 9.61 -6.04 5.94
N ILE A 94 8.76 -5.63 4.99
CA ILE A 94 7.80 -4.55 5.22
C ILE A 94 6.44 -5.16 5.57
N VAL A 95 5.82 -4.68 6.63
CA VAL A 95 4.55 -5.18 7.14
C VAL A 95 3.56 -4.03 7.24
N SER A 96 2.39 -4.15 6.61
CA SER A 96 1.29 -3.21 6.85
C SER A 96 0.73 -3.42 8.25
N GLU A 97 0.41 -2.33 8.97
CA GLU A 97 -0.28 -2.37 10.27
C GLU A 97 -1.59 -3.19 10.22
N GLY A 98 -2.21 -3.28 9.05
CA GLY A 98 -3.42 -4.06 8.79
C GLY A 98 -3.26 -5.58 8.90
N CYS A 99 -2.03 -6.10 8.85
CA CYS A 99 -1.77 -7.53 8.99
C CYS A 99 -1.91 -8.03 10.44
N GLY A 100 -2.09 -7.13 11.41
CA GLY A 100 -2.25 -7.47 12.81
C GLY A 100 -0.92 -7.63 13.56
N HIS A 101 -1.01 -7.74 14.89
CA HIS A 101 0.15 -7.71 15.78
C HIS A 101 1.08 -8.93 15.66
N GLU A 102 0.60 -10.02 15.06
CA GLU A 102 1.38 -11.27 14.94
C GLU A 102 2.64 -11.11 14.06
N PHE A 103 2.61 -10.17 13.10
CA PHE A 103 3.73 -9.90 12.18
C PHE A 103 4.63 -8.75 12.65
N GLY A 104 4.47 -8.28 13.89
CA GLY A 104 5.30 -7.24 14.49
C GLY A 104 6.49 -7.81 15.29
N PRO A 105 6.64 -7.47 16.59
CA PRO A 105 7.73 -7.97 17.43
C PRO A 105 7.85 -9.50 17.50
N SER A 106 6.73 -10.21 17.60
CA SER A 106 6.72 -11.69 17.67
C SER A 106 7.29 -12.36 16.43
N PHE A 107 6.96 -11.84 15.25
CA PHE A 107 7.56 -12.34 13.99
C PHE A 107 9.03 -11.98 13.89
N THR A 108 9.44 -10.80 14.38
CA THR A 108 10.85 -10.39 14.43
C THR A 108 11.69 -11.35 15.29
N GLU A 109 11.22 -11.70 16.49
CA GLU A 109 11.86 -12.69 17.35
C GLU A 109 11.93 -14.07 16.70
N ARG A 110 10.86 -14.46 16.00
CA ARG A 110 10.80 -15.72 15.25
C ARG A 110 11.86 -15.76 14.15
N VAL A 111 11.99 -14.68 13.37
CA VAL A 111 13.01 -14.56 12.32
C VAL A 111 14.41 -14.70 12.91
N GLU A 112 14.73 -14.00 14.01
CA GLU A 112 16.04 -14.12 14.65
C GLU A 112 16.34 -15.54 15.12
N ARG A 113 15.39 -16.16 15.83
CA ARG A 113 15.54 -17.52 16.36
C ARG A 113 15.75 -18.56 15.26
N GLU A 114 15.02 -18.47 14.16
CA GLU A 114 15.03 -19.50 13.12
C GLU A 114 16.13 -19.27 12.07
N THR A 115 16.55 -18.03 11.83
CA THR A 115 17.56 -17.69 10.81
C THR A 115 18.96 -17.45 11.40
N GLY A 116 19.05 -17.16 12.70
CA GLY A 116 20.25 -16.69 13.37
C GLY A 116 20.76 -15.34 12.82
N VAL A 117 19.88 -14.53 12.24
CA VAL A 117 20.16 -13.15 11.80
C VAL A 117 19.64 -12.20 12.87
N GLU A 118 20.50 -11.32 13.37
CA GLU A 118 20.06 -10.26 14.31
C GLU A 118 18.91 -9.48 13.67
N SER A 119 17.75 -9.49 14.33
CA SER A 119 16.51 -8.92 13.79
C SER A 119 15.99 -7.79 14.65
N ARG A 120 15.59 -6.69 14.02
CA ARG A 120 15.06 -5.51 14.70
C ARG A 120 13.68 -5.16 14.16
N PHE A 121 12.81 -4.76 15.07
CA PHE A 121 11.49 -4.26 14.73
C PHE A 121 11.52 -2.73 14.72
N ALA A 122 11.02 -2.13 13.64
CA ALA A 122 10.88 -0.68 13.51
C ALA A 122 9.44 -0.35 13.13
N ARG A 123 8.76 0.43 13.97
CA ARG A 123 7.43 0.97 13.67
C ARG A 123 7.59 2.42 13.23
N LEU A 124 7.26 2.72 11.97
CA LEU A 124 7.35 4.10 11.47
C LEU A 124 6.25 5.02 12.03
N ALA A 125 5.11 4.44 12.42
CA ALA A 125 3.98 5.17 13.00
C ALA A 125 3.62 6.42 12.17
N HIS A 126 3.51 7.58 12.81
CA HIS A 126 3.00 8.81 12.18
C HIS A 126 4.03 9.54 11.30
N VAL A 127 5.30 9.10 11.28
CA VAL A 127 6.33 9.75 10.48
C VAL A 127 5.94 9.76 9.00
N VAL A 128 5.26 8.72 8.52
CA VAL A 128 4.77 8.61 7.13
C VAL A 128 3.65 9.60 6.76
N ARG A 129 3.08 10.34 7.74
CA ARG A 129 2.12 11.43 7.50
C ARG A 129 2.79 12.80 7.41
N GLY A 130 4.05 12.91 7.82
CA GLY A 130 4.84 14.13 7.76
C GLY A 130 5.75 14.17 6.53
N GLY A 131 6.59 15.21 6.48
CA GLY A 131 7.53 15.42 5.39
C GLY A 131 7.08 16.48 4.39
N THR A 132 7.89 16.65 3.36
CA THR A 132 7.64 17.63 2.29
C THR A 132 6.90 16.94 1.15
N PRO A 133 5.74 17.45 0.68
CA PRO A 133 5.02 16.84 -0.43
C PRO A 133 5.91 16.67 -1.66
N THR A 134 5.84 15.51 -2.29
CA THR A 134 6.58 15.19 -3.51
C THR A 134 6.04 15.96 -4.71
N LEU A 135 6.76 15.92 -5.85
CA LEU A 135 6.30 16.54 -7.08
C LEU A 135 4.93 15.97 -7.51
N GLU A 136 4.76 14.65 -7.45
CA GLU A 136 3.53 13.98 -7.86
C GLU A 136 2.34 14.45 -7.02
N ASP A 137 2.46 14.45 -5.68
CA ASP A 137 1.37 14.90 -4.82
C ASP A 137 1.08 16.40 -4.96
N ARG A 138 2.10 17.25 -5.17
CA ARG A 138 1.91 18.69 -5.41
C ARG A 138 1.17 18.94 -6.72
N LEU A 139 1.58 18.27 -7.79
CA LEU A 139 0.97 18.44 -9.11
C LEU A 139 -0.45 17.87 -9.11
N LEU A 140 -0.63 16.65 -8.60
CA LEU A 140 -1.93 15.99 -8.50
C LEU A 140 -2.92 16.84 -7.69
N SER A 141 -2.53 17.30 -6.49
CA SER A 141 -3.40 18.12 -5.65
C SER A 141 -3.76 19.46 -6.29
N SER A 142 -2.79 20.12 -6.93
CA SER A 142 -3.03 21.39 -7.63
C SER A 142 -4.03 21.22 -8.78
N MET A 143 -3.81 20.20 -9.61
CA MET A 143 -4.66 19.92 -10.76
C MET A 143 -6.06 19.44 -10.33
N MET A 144 -6.16 18.62 -9.28
CA MET A 144 -7.45 18.23 -8.68
C MET A 144 -8.20 19.44 -8.13
N GLY A 145 -7.48 20.39 -7.50
CA GLY A 145 -8.07 21.63 -6.98
C GLY A 145 -8.63 22.53 -8.08
N VAL A 146 -7.88 22.74 -9.16
CA VAL A 146 -8.37 23.48 -10.34
C VAL A 146 -9.62 22.82 -10.92
N PHE A 147 -9.55 21.51 -11.17
CA PHE A 147 -10.68 20.78 -11.74
C PHE A 147 -11.91 20.81 -10.82
N ALA A 148 -11.74 20.71 -9.50
CA ALA A 148 -12.85 20.83 -8.56
C ALA A 148 -13.56 22.20 -8.66
N VAL A 149 -12.80 23.28 -8.79
CA VAL A 149 -13.37 24.64 -8.99
C VAL A 149 -14.11 24.74 -10.31
N GLU A 150 -13.56 24.20 -11.39
CA GLU A 150 -14.23 24.16 -12.70
C GLU A 150 -15.58 23.43 -12.61
N GLN A 151 -15.63 22.27 -11.95
CA GLN A 151 -16.89 21.54 -11.79
C GLN A 151 -17.92 22.33 -10.97
N LEU A 152 -17.49 23.06 -9.93
CA LEU A 152 -18.38 23.92 -9.14
C LEU A 152 -18.93 25.09 -9.97
N LEU A 153 -18.10 25.71 -10.81
CA LEU A 153 -18.50 26.79 -11.71
C LEU A 153 -19.49 26.31 -12.79
N GLU A 154 -19.38 25.05 -13.20
CA GLU A 154 -20.37 24.37 -14.06
C GLU A 154 -21.66 23.97 -13.32
N GLY A 155 -21.78 24.30 -12.03
CA GLY A 155 -22.97 24.00 -11.22
C GLY A 155 -23.06 22.55 -10.74
N LYS A 156 -21.99 21.76 -10.88
CA LYS A 156 -21.96 20.38 -10.39
C LYS A 156 -21.73 20.35 -8.89
N SER A 157 -22.31 19.35 -8.24
CA SER A 157 -22.20 19.11 -6.79
C SER A 157 -22.27 17.61 -6.51
N ASN A 158 -22.03 17.19 -5.27
CA ASN A 158 -22.09 15.77 -4.86
C ASN A 158 -21.19 14.84 -5.69
N ILE A 159 -20.02 15.34 -6.09
CA ILE A 159 -18.98 14.60 -6.81
C ILE A 159 -17.70 14.54 -5.99
N VAL A 160 -16.89 13.52 -6.25
CA VAL A 160 -15.51 13.40 -5.80
C VAL A 160 -14.59 13.52 -7.01
N ILE A 161 -13.47 14.23 -6.85
CA ILE A 161 -12.42 14.30 -7.86
C ILE A 161 -11.46 13.14 -7.64
N CYS A 162 -11.18 12.38 -8.71
CA CYS A 162 -10.34 11.19 -8.69
C CYS A 162 -9.27 11.26 -9.78
N SER A 163 -8.17 10.55 -9.56
CA SER A 163 -7.21 10.22 -10.61
C SER A 163 -7.57 8.84 -11.14
N ARG A 164 -7.74 8.69 -12.45
CA ARG A 164 -7.96 7.40 -13.13
C ARG A 164 -7.15 7.33 -14.41
N ALA A 165 -6.31 6.31 -14.55
CA ALA A 165 -5.45 6.09 -15.71
C ALA A 165 -4.67 7.36 -16.13
N GLY A 166 -4.11 8.06 -15.14
CA GLY A 166 -3.34 9.30 -15.34
C GLY A 166 -4.18 10.53 -15.71
N LYS A 167 -5.51 10.46 -15.63
CA LYS A 167 -6.43 11.57 -15.90
C LYS A 167 -7.20 11.96 -14.65
N ILE A 168 -7.49 13.25 -14.53
CA ILE A 168 -8.38 13.76 -13.49
C ILE A 168 -9.82 13.67 -13.98
N VAL A 169 -10.66 13.03 -13.19
CA VAL A 169 -12.07 12.78 -13.50
C VAL A 169 -12.93 13.08 -12.29
N SER A 170 -14.21 13.39 -12.50
CA SER A 170 -15.22 13.44 -11.45
C SER A 170 -16.00 12.13 -11.40
N THR A 171 -16.41 11.71 -10.21
CA THR A 171 -17.34 10.60 -10.00
C THR A 171 -18.39 11.02 -8.98
N GLU A 172 -19.63 10.58 -9.12
CA GLU A 172 -20.65 10.87 -8.09
C GLU A 172 -20.24 10.29 -6.74
N ILE A 173 -20.44 11.07 -5.67
CA ILE A 173 -20.02 10.70 -4.32
C ILE A 173 -20.69 9.39 -3.86
N ARG A 174 -21.97 9.20 -4.22
CA ARG A 174 -22.69 7.97 -3.87
C ARG A 174 -22.11 6.75 -4.59
N TYR A 175 -21.79 6.88 -5.87
CA TYR A 175 -21.13 5.82 -6.65
C TYR A 175 -19.77 5.47 -6.03
N ALA A 176 -18.94 6.47 -5.71
CA ALA A 176 -17.62 6.27 -5.13
C ALA A 176 -17.68 5.55 -3.77
N LEU A 177 -18.61 5.94 -2.90
CA LEU A 177 -18.81 5.32 -1.58
C LEU A 177 -19.26 3.85 -1.69
N VAL A 178 -20.20 3.56 -2.60
CA VAL A 178 -20.72 2.21 -2.80
C VAL A 178 -19.69 1.30 -3.46
N LEU A 179 -18.95 1.83 -4.45
CA LEU A 179 -17.81 1.13 -5.05
C LEU A 179 -16.77 0.77 -3.98
N ASP A 180 -16.48 1.69 -3.06
CA ASP A 180 -15.51 1.45 -1.98
C ASP A 180 -15.97 0.34 -1.03
N ARG A 181 -17.24 0.37 -0.63
CA ARG A 181 -17.84 -0.71 0.17
C ARG A 181 -17.84 -2.04 -0.57
N MET A 182 -18.14 -2.05 -1.87
CA MET A 182 -18.10 -3.25 -2.71
C MET A 182 -16.69 -3.86 -2.73
N TYR A 183 -15.67 -3.04 -2.99
CA TYR A 183 -14.29 -3.49 -3.01
C TYR A 183 -13.84 -4.06 -1.66
N LYS A 184 -14.22 -3.41 -0.56
CA LYS A 184 -13.88 -3.81 0.82
C LYS A 184 -14.77 -4.93 1.39
N GLY A 185 -15.76 -5.42 0.63
CA GLY A 185 -16.71 -6.44 1.12
C GLY A 185 -17.63 -5.95 2.24
N LYS A 186 -17.90 -4.64 2.31
CA LYS A 186 -18.67 -3.94 3.36
C LYS A 186 -20.00 -3.38 2.82
N LEU A 187 -20.58 -3.98 1.78
CA LEU A 187 -21.88 -3.57 1.23
C LEU A 187 -23.01 -3.77 2.25
N GLN A 188 -23.92 -2.80 2.32
CA GLN A 188 -25.12 -2.87 3.15
C GLN A 188 -26.35 -3.20 2.28
N PRO A 189 -27.41 -3.80 2.87
CA PRO A 189 -28.68 -3.98 2.18
C PRO A 189 -29.20 -2.64 1.64
N GLY A 190 -29.55 -2.60 0.35
CA GLY A 190 -30.04 -1.39 -0.32
C GLY A 190 -28.97 -0.46 -0.89
N ASP A 191 -27.67 -0.74 -0.69
CA ASP A 191 -26.58 0.10 -1.25
C ASP A 191 -26.61 0.12 -2.79
N LEU A 192 -27.08 -0.97 -3.42
CA LEU A 192 -27.09 -1.13 -4.88
C LEU A 192 -28.40 -0.71 -5.56
N ASP A 193 -29.51 -0.59 -4.81
CA ASP A 193 -30.84 -0.21 -5.32
C ASP A 193 -30.88 1.05 -6.19
N PRO A 194 -30.07 2.10 -5.94
CA PRO A 194 -30.07 3.32 -6.74
C PRO A 194 -29.38 3.19 -8.10
N PHE A 195 -28.68 2.08 -8.36
CA PHE A 195 -27.83 1.91 -9.53
C PHE A 195 -28.47 0.96 -10.54
N THR A 196 -28.24 1.23 -11.82
CA THR A 196 -28.66 0.31 -12.88
C THR A 196 -27.82 -0.97 -12.86
N ALA A 197 -28.34 -2.06 -13.45
CA ALA A 197 -27.59 -3.30 -13.58
C ALA A 197 -26.23 -3.10 -14.28
N GLU A 198 -26.19 -2.22 -15.29
CA GLU A 198 -24.97 -1.88 -16.01
C GLU A 198 -23.93 -1.18 -15.11
N GLN A 199 -24.36 -0.22 -14.28
CA GLN A 199 -23.49 0.45 -13.32
C GLN A 199 -22.95 -0.52 -12.27
N VAL A 200 -23.80 -1.43 -11.78
CA VAL A 200 -23.37 -2.46 -10.81
C VAL A 200 -22.34 -3.41 -11.44
N ASP A 201 -22.53 -3.81 -12.70
CA ASP A 201 -21.57 -4.66 -13.39
C ASP A 201 -20.28 -3.92 -13.77
N GLU A 202 -20.33 -2.60 -14.00
CA GLU A 202 -19.14 -1.76 -14.08
C GLU A 202 -18.37 -1.74 -12.75
N MET A 203 -19.06 -1.54 -11.61
CA MET A 203 -18.44 -1.55 -10.28
C MET A 203 -17.74 -2.88 -10.00
N LYS A 204 -18.39 -4.02 -10.30
CA LYS A 204 -17.80 -5.35 -10.13
C LYS A 204 -16.54 -5.52 -10.96
N ARG A 205 -16.60 -5.20 -12.27
CA ARG A 205 -15.44 -5.25 -13.17
C ARG A 205 -14.29 -4.38 -12.68
N PHE A 206 -14.61 -3.19 -12.17
CA PHE A 206 -13.61 -2.30 -11.58
C PHE A 206 -12.94 -2.92 -10.35
N CYS A 207 -13.73 -3.49 -9.43
CA CYS A 207 -13.21 -4.15 -8.23
C CYS A 207 -12.35 -5.37 -8.57
N GLU A 208 -12.81 -6.20 -9.51
CA GLU A 208 -12.07 -7.37 -9.99
C GLU A 208 -10.74 -6.98 -10.62
N LYS A 209 -10.74 -5.96 -11.49
CA LYS A 209 -9.51 -5.45 -12.09
C LYS A 209 -8.54 -4.93 -11.02
N LYS A 210 -9.02 -4.11 -10.08
CA LYS A 210 -8.17 -3.56 -9.01
C LYS A 210 -7.55 -4.66 -8.13
N ARG A 211 -8.30 -5.73 -7.82
CA ARG A 211 -7.77 -6.91 -7.12
C ARG A 211 -6.73 -7.66 -7.95
N ALA A 212 -7.00 -7.86 -9.24
CA ALA A 212 -6.06 -8.53 -10.15
C ALA A 212 -4.75 -7.74 -10.30
N ASP A 213 -4.83 -6.41 -10.41
CA ASP A 213 -3.67 -5.53 -10.47
C ASP A 213 -2.83 -5.61 -9.18
N LEU A 214 -3.49 -5.65 -8.01
CA LEU A 214 -2.82 -5.82 -6.71
C LEU A 214 -2.12 -7.18 -6.60
N VAL A 215 -2.78 -8.27 -6.98
CA VAL A 215 -2.19 -9.62 -6.97
C VAL A 215 -1.00 -9.69 -7.94
N SER A 216 -1.16 -9.17 -9.16
CA SER A 216 -0.08 -9.12 -10.14
C SER A 216 1.12 -8.30 -9.65
N LEU A 217 0.88 -7.22 -8.90
CA LEU A 217 1.94 -6.44 -8.30
C LEU A 217 2.61 -7.19 -7.13
N TYR A 218 1.84 -7.90 -6.31
CA TYR A 218 2.35 -8.70 -5.21
C TYR A 218 3.26 -9.85 -5.68
N GLU A 219 2.86 -10.58 -6.73
CA GLU A 219 3.66 -11.65 -7.32
C GLU A 219 5.01 -11.15 -7.86
N LYS A 220 5.10 -9.87 -8.26
CA LYS A 220 6.36 -9.26 -8.69
C LYS A 220 7.35 -9.05 -7.54
N VAL A 221 6.90 -8.98 -6.28
CA VAL A 221 7.80 -8.91 -5.11
C VAL A 221 8.76 -10.09 -5.09
N ASP A 222 8.26 -11.29 -5.43
CA ASP A 222 9.10 -12.49 -5.47
C ASP A 222 9.94 -12.60 -6.75
N LEU A 223 9.40 -12.18 -7.89
CA LEU A 223 10.12 -12.21 -9.17
C LEU A 223 11.28 -11.21 -9.22
N LEU A 224 11.17 -10.08 -8.51
CA LEU A 224 12.24 -9.10 -8.45
C LEU A 224 13.47 -9.61 -7.67
N GLY A 225 13.39 -10.79 -7.04
CA GLY A 225 14.56 -11.57 -6.67
C GLY A 225 15.59 -10.81 -5.85
N LEU A 226 15.13 -9.90 -4.98
CA LEU A 226 15.97 -9.08 -4.11
C LEU A 226 16.52 -9.88 -2.95
#